data_AF-A0A950VRD9-F1
#
_entry.id   AF-A0A950VRD9-F1
#
_cell.length_a   1.000
_cell.length_b   1.000
_cell.length_c   1.000
_cell.angle_alpha   90.00
_cell.angle_beta   90.00
_cell.angle_gamma   90.00
#
_symmetry.space_group_name_H-M   'P 1'
#
loop_
_entity.id
_entity.type
_entity.pdbx_description
1 polymer ?
#
loop_
_entity_poly.entity_id
_entity_poly.type
_entity_poly.pdbx_seq_one_letter_code
_entity_poly.pdbx_strand_id
1 'polypeptide(L)'
;MNPVFHQGVRSVILVPEDTCMLASDERRTAMFDLVRRWRESGTRARVFAQEHGVTAWTLYYWREQLTKEERPAQRPSRRPRTRMKKPKLVPVRIMPEEGSTLELILTTGDRVRVPGDVGADTLRRVVQVLRTAC
;
A
#
# COMPACT_ATOMS: atom_id res chain seq x y z
N MET A 1 28.43 -8.38 7.71
CA MET A 1 27.80 -9.43 6.87
C MET A 1 26.50 -9.85 7.54
N ASN A 2 25.39 -9.82 6.79
CA ASN A 2 24.03 -10.15 7.24
C ASN A 2 23.91 -11.59 7.77
N PRO A 3 22.89 -11.84 8.62
CA PRO A 3 22.03 -13.00 8.36
C PRO A 3 20.54 -12.60 8.38
N VAL A 4 19.87 -12.70 7.23
CA VAL A 4 18.93 -13.78 6.87
C VAL A 4 17.64 -13.73 7.71
N PHE A 5 16.64 -13.04 7.16
CA PHE A 5 15.25 -13.14 7.58
C PHE A 5 14.66 -14.45 7.06
N HIS A 6 14.50 -15.45 7.92
CA HIS A 6 13.56 -16.54 7.69
C HIS A 6 12.30 -16.27 8.52
N GLN A 7 11.27 -15.71 7.87
CA GLN A 7 9.90 -15.76 8.35
C GLN A 7 9.07 -16.54 7.32
N GLY A 8 8.26 -17.49 7.79
CA GLY A 8 7.27 -18.11 6.92
C GLY A 8 6.63 -19.40 7.40
N VAL A 9 6.38 -19.61 8.69
CA VAL A 9 5.39 -20.64 9.09
C VAL A 9 4.00 -19.99 9.00
N ARG A 10 3.27 -20.33 7.94
CA ARG A 10 1.86 -19.98 7.73
C ARG A 10 1.01 -20.77 8.74
N SER A 11 0.53 -20.12 9.79
CA SER A 11 -0.59 -20.65 10.57
C SER A 11 -1.89 -20.12 9.95
N VAL A 12 -2.60 -21.01 9.25
CA VAL A 12 -3.96 -20.78 8.78
C VAL A 12 -4.88 -21.08 9.95
N ILE A 13 -5.42 -20.03 10.58
CA ILE A 13 -6.51 -20.18 11.53
C ILE A 13 -7.80 -19.84 10.77
N LEU A 14 -8.57 -20.88 10.46
CA LEU A 14 -9.98 -20.78 10.09
C LEU A 14 -10.74 -20.11 11.24
N VAL A 15 -11.36 -18.96 10.98
CA VAL A 15 -12.23 -18.28 11.94
C VAL A 15 -13.69 -18.44 11.45
N PRO A 16 -14.61 -19.01 12.25
CA PRO A 16 -16.02 -19.06 11.89
C PRO A 16 -16.67 -17.67 12.05
N GLU A 17 -17.52 -17.33 11.09
CA GLU A 17 -18.19 -16.05 10.93
C GLU A 17 -19.37 -15.92 11.92
N ASP A 18 -19.14 -15.36 13.11
CA ASP A 18 -20.16 -14.60 13.89
C ASP A 18 -19.62 -13.89 15.17
N THR A 19 -18.30 -13.70 15.32
CA THR A 19 -17.65 -13.14 16.56
C THR A 19 -16.89 -11.81 16.34
N CYS A 20 -17.11 -11.12 15.22
CA CYS A 20 -16.16 -10.10 14.73
C CYS A 20 -16.07 -8.78 15.52
N MET A 21 -17.11 -8.33 16.25
CA MET A 21 -17.06 -7.02 16.92
C MET A 21 -16.48 -7.05 18.34
N LEU A 22 -16.80 -8.04 19.17
CA LEU A 22 -16.28 -8.15 20.54
C LEU A 22 -14.79 -8.55 20.58
N ALA A 23 -14.36 -9.43 19.66
CA ALA A 23 -12.98 -9.89 19.61
C ALA A 23 -11.98 -8.76 19.29
N SER A 24 -12.41 -7.72 18.56
CA SER A 24 -11.56 -6.56 18.26
C SER A 24 -11.37 -5.63 19.46
N ASP A 25 -12.43 -5.41 20.25
CA ASP A 25 -12.36 -4.56 21.45
C ASP A 25 -11.66 -5.24 22.62
N GLU A 26 -11.88 -6.54 22.81
CA GLU A 26 -11.16 -7.32 23.81
C GLU A 26 -9.67 -7.37 23.50
N ARG A 27 -9.31 -7.62 22.24
CA ARG A 27 -7.91 -7.58 21.78
C ARG A 27 -7.28 -6.19 21.92
N ARG A 28 -8.04 -5.13 21.65
CA ARG A 28 -7.60 -3.74 21.86
C ARG A 28 -7.30 -3.48 23.34
N THR A 29 -8.20 -3.87 24.23
CA THR A 29 -8.05 -3.71 25.68
C THR A 29 -6.83 -4.46 26.20
N ALA A 30 -6.71 -5.75 25.85
CA ALA A 30 -5.56 -6.58 26.25
C ALA A 30 -4.23 -5.99 25.78
N MET A 31 -4.20 -5.37 24.61
CA MET A 31 -3.00 -4.75 24.07
C MET A 31 -2.68 -3.41 24.73
N PHE A 32 -3.68 -2.62 25.10
CA PHE A 32 -3.47 -1.42 25.93
C PHE A 32 -2.92 -1.77 27.30
N ASP A 33 -3.41 -2.82 27.94
CA ASP A 33 -2.90 -3.28 29.24
C ASP A 33 -1.47 -3.82 29.12
N LEU A 34 -1.15 -4.51 28.01
CA LEU A 34 0.22 -4.92 27.73
C LEU A 34 1.16 -3.71 27.59
N VAL A 35 0.73 -2.65 26.90
CA VAL A 35 1.49 -1.40 26.76
C VAL A 35 1.64 -0.65 28.08
N ARG A 36 0.62 -0.67 28.96
CA ARG A 36 0.71 -0.08 30.31
C ARG A 36 1.74 -0.81 31.17
N ARG A 37 1.67 -2.15 31.21
CA ARG A 37 2.68 -2.99 31.88
C ARG A 37 4.09 -2.75 31.34
N TRP A 38 4.21 -2.57 30.02
CA TRP A 38 5.49 -2.19 29.41
C TRP A 38 6.00 -0.83 29.92
N ARG A 39 5.14 0.21 29.96
CA ARG A 39 5.51 1.54 30.48
C ARG A 39 5.95 1.47 31.94
N GLU A 40 5.26 0.70 32.76
CA GLU A 40 5.58 0.49 34.18
C GLU A 40 6.88 -0.29 34.36
N SER A 41 7.17 -1.27 33.51
CA SER A 41 8.39 -2.07 33.59
C SER A 41 9.68 -1.28 33.34
N GLY A 42 9.61 -0.15 32.62
CA GLY A 42 10.78 0.64 32.21
C GLY A 42 11.75 -0.09 31.26
N THR A 43 11.43 -1.32 30.87
CA THR A 43 12.28 -2.19 30.05
C THR A 43 12.27 -1.76 28.58
N ARG A 44 13.34 -2.05 27.84
CA ARG A 44 13.40 -1.77 26.40
C ARG A 44 12.33 -2.59 25.66
N ALA A 45 11.64 -1.94 24.71
CA ALA A 45 10.54 -2.55 23.93
C ALA A 45 10.88 -3.92 23.34
N ARG A 46 12.13 -4.11 22.88
CA ARG A 46 12.58 -5.38 22.30
C ARG A 46 12.60 -6.54 23.30
N VAL A 47 13.08 -6.30 24.51
CA VAL A 47 13.20 -7.32 25.57
C VAL A 47 11.80 -7.68 26.06
N PHE A 48 11.00 -6.67 26.37
CA PHE A 48 9.60 -6.87 26.79
C PHE A 48 8.76 -7.56 25.71
N ALA A 49 8.93 -7.19 24.44
CA ALA A 49 8.21 -7.82 23.34
C ALA A 49 8.56 -9.31 23.19
N GLN A 50 9.85 -9.65 23.35
CA GLN A 50 10.33 -11.03 23.26
C GLN A 50 9.76 -11.90 24.40
N GLU A 51 9.70 -11.38 25.62
CA GLU A 51 9.11 -12.07 26.78
C GLU A 51 7.61 -12.31 26.62
N HIS A 52 6.90 -11.38 25.98
CA HIS A 52 5.45 -11.43 25.81
C HIS A 52 5.00 -11.96 24.43
N GLY A 53 5.91 -12.47 23.60
CA GLY A 53 5.58 -13.10 22.31
C GLY A 53 5.03 -12.13 21.25
N VAL A 54 5.31 -10.84 21.37
CA VAL A 54 4.89 -9.80 20.42
C VAL A 54 6.10 -9.18 19.73
N THR A 55 5.89 -8.40 18.67
CA THR A 55 6.99 -7.65 18.06
C THR A 55 7.15 -6.28 18.74
N ALA A 56 8.38 -5.76 18.78
CA ALA A 56 8.62 -4.41 19.31
C ALA A 56 7.83 -3.34 18.54
N TRP A 57 7.66 -3.52 17.22
CA TRP A 57 6.84 -2.63 16.38
C TRP A 57 5.38 -2.59 16.84
N THR A 58 4.81 -3.75 17.17
CA THR A 58 3.45 -3.86 17.71
C THR A 58 3.30 -3.02 18.98
N LEU A 59 4.24 -3.12 19.94
CA LEU A 59 4.20 -2.31 21.16
C LEU A 59 4.28 -0.81 20.87
N TYR A 60 5.13 -0.37 19.93
CA TYR A 60 5.21 1.04 19.53
C TYR A 60 3.91 1.55 18.91
N TYR A 61 3.31 0.76 18.01
CA TYR A 61 2.04 1.08 17.38
C TYR A 61 0.94 1.28 18.43
N TRP A 62 0.81 0.33 19.36
CA TRP A 62 -0.22 0.39 20.40
C TRP A 62 0.05 1.45 21.46
N ARG A 63 1.32 1.81 21.71
CA ARG A 63 1.67 2.99 22.52
C ARG A 63 1.16 4.28 21.89
N GLU A 64 1.28 4.42 20.58
CA GLU A 64 0.77 5.59 19.86
C GLU A 64 -0.76 5.65 19.92
N GLN A 65 -1.43 4.51 19.75
CA GLN A 65 -2.90 4.42 19.86
C GLN A 65 -3.38 4.75 21.28
N LEU A 66 -2.70 4.23 22.31
CA LEU A 66 -3.01 4.56 23.70
C LEU A 66 -2.87 6.07 23.98
N THR A 67 -1.81 6.71 23.46
CA THR A 67 -1.65 8.18 23.57
C THR A 67 -2.72 8.96 22.80
N LYS A 68 -3.26 8.43 21.71
CA LYS A 68 -4.37 9.07 20.98
C LYS A 68 -5.69 8.97 21.74
N GLU A 69 -5.95 7.84 22.40
CA GLU A 69 -7.14 7.60 23.23
C GLU A 69 -7.10 8.40 24.54
N GLU A 70 -5.93 8.41 25.22
CA GLU A 70 -5.71 9.13 26.49
C GLU A 70 -5.71 10.64 26.31
N ARG A 71 -5.46 11.13 25.09
CA ARG A 71 -5.52 12.56 24.81
C ARG A 71 -7.01 12.94 24.77
N PRO A 72 -7.53 13.73 25.73
CA PRO A 72 -8.88 14.27 25.62
C PRO A 72 -8.97 14.98 24.27
N ALA A 73 -10.14 14.96 23.62
CA ALA A 73 -10.39 15.55 22.29
C ALA A 73 -9.99 17.04 22.23
N GLN A 74 -8.70 17.29 22.24
CA GLN A 74 -8.10 18.60 22.11
C GLN A 74 -8.32 18.93 20.67
N ARG A 75 -9.15 19.96 20.46
CA ARG A 75 -9.33 20.68 19.20
C ARG A 75 -8.08 20.52 18.35
N PRO A 76 -8.20 20.07 17.10
CA PRO A 76 -7.07 19.71 16.26
C PRO A 76 -6.02 20.79 16.39
N SER A 77 -4.88 20.41 16.97
CA SER A 77 -3.75 21.30 17.19
C SER A 77 -3.47 21.99 15.87
N ARG A 78 -3.75 23.31 15.84
CA ARG A 78 -3.37 24.22 14.75
C ARG A 78 -1.86 24.37 14.74
N ARG A 79 -1.10 23.28 14.66
CA ARG A 79 0.19 23.36 13.98
C ARG A 79 -0.17 23.71 12.54
N PRO A 80 0.35 24.81 11.96
CA PRO A 80 0.20 25.01 10.54
C PRO A 80 0.97 23.88 9.89
N ARG A 81 0.27 22.76 9.60
CA ARG A 81 0.65 21.89 8.50
C ARG A 81 0.78 22.88 7.35
N THR A 82 2.00 23.10 6.87
CA THR A 82 2.26 23.91 5.68
C THR A 82 1.16 23.53 4.71
N ARG A 83 0.21 24.45 4.49
CA ARG A 83 -1.02 24.17 3.77
C ARG A 83 -0.56 23.93 2.35
N MET A 84 -0.19 22.70 2.02
CA MET A 84 0.14 22.30 0.67
C MET A 84 -1.06 22.75 -0.15
N LYS A 85 -0.82 23.72 -1.03
CA LYS A 85 -1.87 24.26 -1.90
C LYS A 85 -2.48 23.06 -2.58
N LYS A 86 -3.77 22.80 -2.32
CA LYS A 86 -4.48 21.70 -2.95
C LYS A 86 -4.27 21.85 -4.45
N PRO A 87 -3.78 20.81 -5.16
CA PRO A 87 -3.61 20.91 -6.60
C PRO A 87 -4.95 21.25 -7.23
N LYS A 88 -4.94 22.25 -8.12
CA LYS A 88 -6.12 22.63 -8.89
C LYS A 88 -6.37 21.54 -9.92
N LEU A 89 -7.32 20.65 -9.63
CA LEU A 89 -7.73 19.62 -10.57
C LEU A 89 -8.47 20.29 -11.71
N VAL A 90 -8.04 20.03 -12.95
CA VAL A 90 -8.71 20.48 -14.17
C VAL A 90 -9.52 19.30 -14.70
N PRO A 91 -10.78 19.52 -15.13
CA PRO A 91 -11.58 18.46 -15.73
C PRO A 91 -10.89 17.92 -16.98
N VAL A 92 -10.56 16.63 -16.96
CA VAL A 92 -10.09 15.90 -18.14
C VAL A 92 -11.32 15.33 -18.83
N ARG A 93 -11.54 15.72 -20.09
CA ARG A 93 -12.54 15.05 -20.93
C ARG A 93 -11.90 13.80 -21.51
N ILE A 94 -12.39 12.63 -21.10
CA ILE A 94 -12.04 11.37 -21.73
C ILE A 94 -12.84 11.34 -23.04
N MET A 95 -12.15 11.56 -24.16
CA MET A 95 -12.76 11.33 -25.46
C MET A 95 -12.79 9.83 -25.71
N PRO A 96 -13.93 9.26 -26.15
CA PRO A 96 -13.95 7.88 -26.60
C PRO A 96 -12.94 7.73 -27.74
N GLU A 97 -12.05 6.75 -27.62
CA GLU A 97 -11.16 6.37 -28.70
C GLU A 97 -12.03 5.66 -29.74
N GLU A 98 -12.45 6.40 -30.77
CA GLU A 98 -13.13 5.84 -31.94
C GLU A 98 -12.08 5.05 -32.75
N GLY A 99 -11.86 3.79 -32.35
CA GLY A 99 -11.03 2.83 -33.07
C GLY A 99 -9.82 2.36 -32.27
N SER A 100 -9.67 1.03 -32.14
CA SER A 100 -8.51 0.42 -31.48
C SER A 100 -7.23 0.73 -32.27
N THR A 101 -6.41 1.66 -31.78
CA THR A 101 -5.14 1.99 -32.44
C THR A 101 -4.06 0.99 -32.03
N LEU A 102 -3.48 0.27 -32.98
CA LEU A 102 -2.33 -0.60 -32.76
C LEU A 102 -1.05 0.27 -32.81
N GLU A 103 -0.32 0.37 -31.70
CA GLU A 103 0.98 1.05 -31.66
C GLU A 103 2.12 0.03 -31.73
N LEU A 104 3.01 0.18 -32.72
CA LEU A 104 4.22 -0.61 -32.90
C LEU A 104 5.42 0.24 -32.46
N ILE A 105 6.19 -0.25 -31.49
CA ILE A 105 7.42 0.39 -31.01
C ILE A 105 8.60 -0.35 -31.64
N LEU A 106 9.41 0.36 -32.44
CA LEU A 106 10.62 -0.17 -33.05
C LEU A 106 11.80 -0.07 -32.09
N THR A 107 12.80 -0.92 -32.29
CA THR A 107 14.04 -0.93 -31.50
C THR A 107 14.86 0.36 -31.65
N THR A 108 14.65 1.11 -32.72
CA THR A 108 15.21 2.44 -32.97
C THR A 108 14.55 3.54 -32.12
N GLY A 109 13.45 3.23 -31.44
CA GLY A 109 12.66 4.19 -30.66
C GLY A 109 11.52 4.84 -31.45
N ASP A 110 11.43 4.57 -32.75
CA ASP A 110 10.34 5.05 -33.59
C ASP A 110 9.01 4.36 -33.25
N ARG A 111 7.91 5.12 -33.37
CA ARG A 111 6.56 4.63 -33.04
C ARG A 111 5.66 4.74 -34.26
N VAL A 112 5.08 3.62 -34.66
CA VAL A 112 4.12 3.56 -35.76
C VAL A 112 2.74 3.31 -35.18
N ARG A 113 1.81 4.23 -35.41
CA ARG A 113 0.41 4.11 -34.99
C ARG A 113 -0.44 3.69 -36.18
N VAL A 114 -1.16 2.59 -36.02
CA VAL A 114 -2.04 2.03 -37.05
C VAL A 114 -3.47 2.08 -36.51
N PRO A 115 -4.38 2.84 -37.16
CA PRO A 115 -5.78 2.87 -36.73
C PRO A 115 -6.46 1.50 -36.96
N GLY A 116 -7.49 1.20 -36.18
CA GLY A 116 -8.11 -0.13 -36.13
C GLY A 116 -8.93 -0.52 -37.38
N ASP A 117 -9.13 0.40 -38.31
CA ASP A 117 -9.79 0.19 -39.61
C ASP A 117 -8.83 -0.33 -40.69
N VAL A 118 -7.53 -0.46 -40.39
CA VAL A 118 -6.53 -0.93 -41.34
C VAL A 118 -6.62 -2.45 -41.53
N GLY A 119 -6.86 -2.87 -42.77
CA GLY A 119 -6.90 -4.27 -43.17
C GLY A 119 -5.58 -5.02 -42.92
N ALA A 120 -5.70 -6.30 -42.57
CA ALA A 120 -4.57 -7.16 -42.18
C ALA A 120 -3.46 -7.24 -43.23
N ASP A 121 -3.79 -7.17 -44.53
CA ASP A 121 -2.82 -7.19 -45.62
C ASP A 121 -1.90 -5.96 -45.63
N THR A 122 -2.46 -4.79 -45.33
CA THR A 122 -1.71 -3.53 -45.23
C THR A 122 -0.78 -3.56 -44.03
N LEU A 123 -1.29 -4.03 -42.88
CA LEU A 123 -0.47 -4.18 -41.66
C LEU A 123 0.70 -5.16 -41.87
N ARG A 124 0.45 -6.29 -42.55
CA ARG A 124 1.49 -7.27 -42.89
C ARG A 124 2.59 -6.64 -43.76
N ARG A 125 2.23 -5.85 -44.77
CA ARG A 125 3.21 -5.14 -45.62
C ARG A 125 4.05 -4.15 -44.83
N VAL A 126 3.43 -3.36 -43.95
CA VAL A 126 4.14 -2.39 -43.09
C VAL A 126 5.14 -3.11 -42.19
N VAL A 127 4.72 -4.16 -41.48
CA VAL A 127 5.61 -4.94 -40.62
C VAL A 127 6.74 -5.59 -41.41
N GLN A 128 6.49 -6.05 -42.63
CA GLN A 128 7.51 -6.66 -43.47
C GLN A 128 8.56 -5.65 -43.93
N VAL A 129 8.16 -4.45 -44.34
CA VAL A 129 9.09 -3.37 -44.69
C VAL A 129 9.93 -2.93 -43.48
N LEU A 130 9.30 -2.77 -42.31
CA LEU A 130 9.99 -2.39 -41.08
C LEU A 130 11.02 -3.45 -40.65
N ARG A 131 10.74 -4.74 -40.87
CA ARG A 131 11.71 -5.82 -40.61
C ARG A 131 12.90 -5.84 -41.56
N THR A 132 12.75 -5.35 -42.78
CA THR A 132 13.84 -5.30 -43.77
C THR A 132 14.68 -4.03 -43.68
N ALA A 133 14.15 -2.98 -43.05
CA ALA A 133 14.80 -1.68 -42.91
C ALA A 133 15.54 -1.51 -41.58
N CYS A 134 15.32 -2.40 -40.60
CA CYS A 134 16.07 -2.53 -39.35
C CYS A 134 17.10 -3.65 -39.47
#